data_AF-F3PVP7-F1
#
_entry.id   AF-F3PVP7-F1
#
_cell.length_a   1.000
_cell.length_b   1.000
_cell.length_c   1.000
_cell.angle_alpha   90.00
_cell.angle_beta   90.00
_cell.angle_gamma   90.00
#
_symmetry.space_group_name_H-M   'P 1'
#
loop_
_entity.id
_entity.type
_entity.pdbx_description
1 polymer ?
#
loop_
_entity_poly.entity_id
_entity_poly.type
_entity_poly.pdbx_seq_one_letter_code
_entity_poly.pdbx_strand_id
1 'polypeptide(L)'
;MNGDSIVVQNHGEGMHMAMLIQNNDNKWQYFSVNGDNVYVSGKFSGGRRFDEGYIIPTTREQDTEMRNTFVKISQNEEYDFLGNNCTTTVQRAMEGVGLKTYDMKARKIPLDYGIGDSYIIVKNQRPIIPGDSFQSIIRFNPSGIYMQRMKKR
;
A
#
# COMPACT_ATOMS: atom_id res chain seq x y z
N MET A 1 -7.97 0.80 20.08
CA MET A 1 -7.74 0.32 18.72
C MET A 1 -7.57 -1.19 18.81
N ASN A 2 -8.58 -1.92 18.32
CA ASN A 2 -8.85 -3.36 18.53
C ASN A 2 -8.78 -4.16 17.19
N GLY A 3 -7.89 -3.80 16.26
CA GLY A 3 -7.96 -4.28 14.87
C GLY A 3 -9.03 -3.55 14.07
N ASP A 4 -9.11 -2.24 14.31
CA ASP A 4 -10.07 -1.30 13.74
C ASP A 4 -9.40 -0.28 12.79
N SER A 5 -8.08 -0.39 12.61
CA SER A 5 -7.32 0.53 11.77
C SER A 5 -5.94 -0.01 11.39
N ILE A 6 -5.49 0.40 10.21
CA ILE A 6 -4.10 0.26 9.75
C ILE A 6 -3.43 1.62 9.65
N VAL A 7 -2.10 1.64 9.62
CA VAL A 7 -1.33 2.84 9.29
C VAL A 7 -0.49 2.57 8.05
N VAL A 8 -0.74 3.29 6.97
CA VAL A 8 0.17 3.33 5.81
C VAL A 8 1.23 4.39 6.09
N GLN A 9 2.49 4.05 5.92
CA GLN A 9 3.62 4.94 6.22
C GLN A 9 4.43 5.24 4.97
N ASN A 10 4.83 6.51 4.83
CA ASN A 10 5.71 6.99 3.78
C ASN A 10 7.00 7.53 4.40
N HIS A 11 8.15 7.16 3.84
CA HIS A 11 9.47 7.52 4.39
C HIS A 11 10.45 8.01 3.33
N GLY A 12 11.33 8.93 3.75
CA GLY A 12 12.48 9.35 2.95
C GLY A 12 12.05 10.08 1.71
N GLU A 13 11.15 11.06 1.85
CA GLU A 13 10.65 11.87 0.73
C GLU A 13 9.97 11.04 -0.38
N GLY A 14 9.35 9.91 -0.04
CA GLY A 14 8.69 9.04 -1.02
C GLY A 14 9.56 7.92 -1.56
N MET A 15 10.66 7.56 -0.88
CA MET A 15 11.55 6.46 -1.26
C MET A 15 11.17 5.10 -0.67
N HIS A 16 10.29 5.04 0.34
CA HIS A 16 9.90 3.77 0.97
C HIS A 16 8.49 3.78 1.54
N MET A 17 7.75 2.69 1.33
CA MET A 17 6.41 2.49 1.88
C MET A 17 6.35 1.29 2.84
N ALA A 18 5.56 1.42 3.89
CA ALA A 18 5.29 0.33 4.82
C ALA A 18 3.88 0.42 5.38
N MET A 19 3.46 -0.64 6.06
CA MET A 19 2.18 -0.70 6.76
C MET A 19 2.37 -1.15 8.21
N LEU A 20 1.65 -0.52 9.14
CA LEU A 20 1.45 -1.03 10.49
C LEU A 20 0.06 -1.64 10.58
N ILE A 21 -0.01 -2.86 11.10
CA ILE A 21 -1.28 -3.57 11.34
C ILE A 21 -1.24 -4.10 12.78
N GLN A 22 -2.32 -3.92 13.55
CA GLN A 22 -2.39 -4.44 14.91
C GLN A 22 -2.67 -5.95 14.93
N ASN A 23 -1.88 -6.71 15.67
CA ASN A 23 -2.13 -8.13 15.89
C ASN A 23 -3.31 -8.38 16.86
N ASN A 24 -3.64 -9.65 17.10
CA ASN A 24 -4.72 -10.06 18.02
C ASN A 24 -4.51 -9.62 19.48
N ASP A 25 -3.29 -9.24 19.87
CA ASP A 25 -2.93 -8.72 21.19
C ASP A 25 -2.89 -7.18 21.22
N ASN A 26 -3.44 -6.51 20.21
CA ASN A 26 -3.42 -5.06 20.00
C ASN A 26 -2.02 -4.44 19.85
N LYS A 27 -1.00 -5.26 19.52
CA LYS A 27 0.36 -4.79 19.26
C LYS A 27 0.54 -4.48 17.78
N TRP A 28 1.11 -3.31 17.49
CA TRP A 28 1.46 -2.93 16.13
C TRP A 28 2.61 -3.80 15.59
N GLN A 29 2.38 -4.38 14.41
CA GLN A 29 3.38 -5.12 13.66
C GLN A 29 3.72 -4.36 12.38
N TYR A 30 4.99 -4.42 11.98
CA TYR A 30 5.51 -3.70 10.82
C TYR A 30 5.59 -4.63 9.59
N PHE A 31 5.00 -4.17 8.49
CA PHE A 31 4.94 -4.92 7.23
C PHE A 31 5.54 -4.07 6.12
N SER A 32 6.61 -4.57 5.52
CA SER A 32 7.25 -3.98 4.35
C SER A 32 8.08 -5.06 3.66
N VAL A 33 8.20 -4.99 2.34
CA VAL A 33 9.05 -5.90 1.56
C VAL A 33 10.15 -5.06 0.92
N ASN A 34 11.39 -5.41 1.22
CA ASN A 34 12.61 -4.89 0.59
C ASN A 34 13.32 -6.05 -0.13
N GLY A 35 14.27 -5.74 -1.02
CA GLY A 35 15.01 -6.68 -1.88
C GLY A 35 15.59 -7.96 -1.25
N ASP A 36 15.55 -8.10 0.08
CA ASP A 36 16.02 -9.25 0.87
C ASP A 36 14.89 -10.01 1.62
N ASN A 37 13.61 -9.85 1.25
CA ASN A 37 12.44 -10.55 1.83
C ASN A 37 12.35 -10.52 3.38
N VAL A 38 12.32 -9.33 3.98
CA VAL A 38 12.22 -9.22 5.45
C VAL A 38 10.82 -8.83 5.92
N TYR A 39 10.09 -9.83 6.42
CA TYR A 39 8.96 -9.68 7.32
C TYR A 39 9.43 -9.38 8.75
N VAL A 40 8.94 -8.30 9.38
CA VAL A 40 9.30 -7.95 10.77
C VAL A 40 8.08 -7.98 11.70
N SER A 41 7.69 -9.18 12.11
CA SER A 41 6.83 -9.38 13.28
C SER A 41 7.67 -9.48 14.54
N GLY A 42 7.50 -8.51 15.46
CA GLY A 42 7.96 -8.63 16.84
C GLY A 42 9.44 -8.37 17.13
N LYS A 43 10.33 -8.26 16.13
CA LYS A 43 11.72 -7.82 16.31
C LYS A 43 11.98 -6.55 15.50
N PHE A 44 11.82 -5.36 16.08
CA PHE A 44 12.14 -4.09 15.40
C PHE A 44 13.63 -4.00 15.03
N SER A 45 14.06 -4.67 13.95
CA SER A 45 15.39 -4.52 13.36
C SER A 45 15.25 -3.64 12.12
N GLY A 46 15.36 -2.32 12.34
CA GLY A 46 15.37 -1.35 11.24
C GLY A 46 14.00 -0.79 10.87
N GLY A 47 13.41 0.01 11.75
CA GLY A 47 12.44 1.02 11.33
C GLY A 47 13.20 2.30 10.99
N ARG A 48 13.30 2.66 9.70
CA ARG A 48 13.69 4.02 9.35
C ARG A 48 12.64 4.99 9.90
N ARG A 49 13.05 6.21 10.28
CA ARG A 49 12.16 7.21 10.90
C ARG A 49 11.14 7.73 9.90
N PHE A 50 9.88 7.28 9.94
CA PHE A 50 8.83 7.76 9.04
C PHE A 50 8.56 9.26 9.21
N ASP A 51 8.29 9.93 8.09
CA ASP A 51 7.98 11.36 8.06
C ASP A 51 6.47 11.58 8.12
N GLU A 52 5.70 10.65 7.52
CA GLU A 52 4.26 10.75 7.31
C GLU A 52 3.59 9.38 7.49
N GLY A 53 2.36 9.40 7.99
CA GLY A 53 1.51 8.23 8.15
C GLY A 53 0.04 8.57 7.88
N TYR A 54 -0.71 7.59 7.40
CA TYR A 54 -2.15 7.71 7.14
C TYR A 54 -2.89 6.55 7.78
N ILE A 55 -3.75 6.87 8.76
CA ILE A 55 -4.55 5.87 9.47
C ILE A 55 -5.83 5.63 8.68
N ILE A 56 -6.10 4.38 8.31
CA ILE A 56 -7.33 3.99 7.60
C ILE A 56 -8.13 3.07 8.52
N PRO A 57 -9.41 3.38 8.80
CA PRO A 57 -10.29 2.47 9.53
C PRO A 57 -10.50 1.16 8.78
N THR A 58 -10.39 0.03 9.47
CA THR A 58 -10.49 -1.33 8.91
C THR A 58 -11.25 -2.25 9.85
N THR A 59 -11.58 -3.46 9.39
CA THR A 59 -12.08 -4.54 10.26
C THR A 59 -10.97 -5.53 10.61
N ARG A 60 -11.21 -6.34 11.64
CA ARG A 60 -10.27 -7.38 12.07
C ARG A 60 -10.02 -8.44 10.98
N GLU A 61 -11.04 -8.73 10.17
CA GLU A 61 -10.96 -9.62 9.02
C GLU A 61 -10.02 -9.03 7.96
N GLN A 62 -10.21 -7.74 7.62
CA GLN A 62 -9.34 -7.03 6.68
C GLN A 62 -7.89 -7.02 7.18
N ASP A 63 -7.67 -6.70 8.45
CA ASP A 63 -6.34 -6.72 9.07
C ASP A 63 -5.68 -8.11 8.95
N THR A 64 -6.46 -9.17 9.18
CA THR A 64 -5.97 -10.55 9.12
C THR A 64 -5.62 -10.95 7.69
N GLU A 65 -6.45 -10.60 6.72
CA GLU A 65 -6.21 -10.90 5.31
C GLU A 65 -5.04 -10.09 4.75
N MET A 66 -4.87 -8.82 5.15
CA MET A 66 -3.68 -8.03 4.82
C MET A 66 -2.41 -8.68 5.36
N ARG A 67 -2.38 -9.10 6.64
CA ARG A 67 -1.25 -9.83 7.22
C ARG A 67 -0.92 -11.10 6.43
N ASN A 68 -1.95 -11.90 6.12
CA ASN A 68 -1.79 -13.13 5.35
C ASN A 68 -1.25 -12.84 3.94
N THR A 69 -1.64 -11.72 3.33
CA THR A 69 -1.13 -11.29 2.02
C THR A 69 0.36 -10.99 2.10
N PHE A 70 0.82 -10.26 3.12
CA PHE A 70 2.24 -10.02 3.34
C PHE A 70 3.03 -11.32 3.57
N VAL A 71 2.48 -12.25 4.36
CA VAL A 71 3.11 -13.57 4.58
C VAL A 71 3.21 -14.36 3.27
N LYS A 72 2.13 -14.40 2.48
CA LYS A 72 2.11 -15.10 1.19
C LYS A 72 3.14 -14.53 0.21
N ILE A 73 3.19 -13.19 0.07
CA ILE A 73 4.15 -12.52 -0.82
C ILE A 73 5.57 -12.81 -0.35
N SER A 74 5.86 -12.65 0.94
CA SER A 74 7.20 -12.90 1.50
C SER A 74 7.69 -14.34 1.37
N GLN A 75 6.78 -15.32 1.36
CA GLN A 75 7.14 -16.74 1.33
C GLN A 75 7.19 -17.34 -0.08
N ASN A 76 6.43 -16.79 -1.03
CA ASN A 76 6.18 -17.45 -2.31
C ASN A 76 6.55 -16.60 -3.52
N GLU A 77 6.94 -15.33 -3.33
CA GLU A 77 7.27 -14.45 -4.43
C GLU A 77 8.69 -13.90 -4.27
N GLU A 78 9.50 -14.07 -5.31
CA GLU A 78 10.81 -13.41 -5.38
C GLU A 78 10.60 -11.90 -5.56
N TYR A 79 11.51 -11.12 -4.97
CA TYR A 79 11.51 -9.67 -5.15
C TYR A 79 11.77 -9.33 -6.62
N ASP A 80 10.85 -8.57 -7.19
CA ASP A 80 11.01 -7.95 -8.52
C ASP A 80 10.88 -6.44 -8.34
N PHE A 81 11.89 -5.69 -8.80
CA PHE A 81 11.94 -4.23 -8.75
C PHE A 81 10.68 -3.58 -9.35
N LEU A 82 10.05 -4.23 -10.34
CA LEU A 82 8.85 -3.75 -11.05
C LEU A 82 7.53 -4.34 -10.52
N GLY A 83 7.58 -5.43 -9.74
CA GLY A 83 6.40 -6.21 -9.33
C GLY A 83 6.18 -6.35 -7.82
N ASN A 84 7.23 -6.64 -7.05
CA ASN A 84 7.17 -7.05 -5.63
C ASN A 84 8.06 -6.18 -4.74
N ASN A 85 7.85 -4.87 -4.79
CA ASN A 85 8.55 -3.91 -3.96
C ASN A 85 7.68 -3.41 -2.79
N CYS A 86 8.24 -2.51 -1.98
CA CYS A 86 7.58 -1.97 -0.80
C CYS A 86 6.24 -1.28 -1.12
N THR A 87 6.15 -0.62 -2.27
CA THR A 87 4.95 0.09 -2.75
C THR A 87 3.89 -0.86 -3.29
N THR A 88 4.26 -1.82 -4.14
CA THR A 88 3.29 -2.74 -4.75
C THR A 88 2.72 -3.72 -3.73
N THR A 89 3.53 -4.16 -2.78
CA THR A 89 3.08 -5.08 -1.71
C THR A 89 2.03 -4.43 -0.81
N VAL A 90 2.26 -3.18 -0.38
CA VAL A 90 1.28 -2.42 0.41
C VAL A 90 -0.03 -2.26 -0.35
N GLN A 91 0.04 -1.90 -1.63
CA GLN A 91 -1.18 -1.74 -2.43
C GLN A 91 -1.91 -3.07 -2.66
N ARG A 92 -1.19 -4.17 -2.91
CA ARG A 92 -1.79 -5.51 -3.07
C ARG A 92 -2.48 -5.99 -1.80
N ALA A 93 -1.89 -5.75 -0.63
CA ALA A 93 -2.51 -6.08 0.65
C ALA A 93 -3.84 -5.32 0.82
N MET A 94 -3.84 -4.02 0.59
CA MET A 94 -5.05 -3.18 0.66
C MET A 94 -6.13 -3.60 -0.33
N GLU A 95 -5.76 -3.86 -1.59
CA GLU A 95 -6.71 -4.25 -2.63
C GLU A 95 -7.32 -5.62 -2.39
N GLY A 96 -6.56 -6.55 -1.82
CA GLY A 96 -7.07 -7.87 -1.44
C GLY A 96 -8.26 -7.80 -0.49
N VAL A 97 -8.35 -6.73 0.31
CA VAL A 97 -9.44 -6.49 1.28
C VAL A 97 -10.43 -5.42 0.84
N GLY A 98 -10.39 -5.04 -0.44
CA GLY A 98 -11.33 -4.09 -1.05
C GLY A 98 -11.00 -2.60 -0.81
N LEU A 99 -9.87 -2.28 -0.19
CA LEU A 99 -9.42 -0.89 -0.04
C LEU A 99 -8.77 -0.41 -1.34
N LYS A 100 -9.26 0.72 -1.86
CA LYS A 100 -8.77 1.29 -3.12
C LYS A 100 -7.45 2.00 -2.91
N THR A 101 -6.46 1.76 -3.76
CA THR A 101 -5.17 2.47 -3.68
C THR A 101 -4.91 3.41 -4.86
N TYR A 102 -5.58 3.21 -6.00
CA TYR A 102 -5.55 4.10 -7.16
C TYR A 102 -6.81 3.94 -8.03
N ASP A 103 -6.99 4.82 -9.02
CA ASP A 103 -8.08 4.71 -9.99
C ASP A 103 -7.79 3.62 -11.01
N MET A 104 -8.39 2.44 -10.85
CA MET A 104 -8.28 1.33 -11.80
C MET A 104 -9.15 1.48 -13.06
N LYS A 105 -9.85 2.61 -13.23
CA LYS A 105 -10.75 2.81 -14.38
C LYS A 105 -10.01 2.66 -15.71
N ALA A 106 -10.66 1.95 -16.62
CA ALA A 106 -10.24 1.85 -18.00
C ALA A 106 -10.94 2.93 -18.84
N ARG A 107 -10.16 3.69 -19.61
CA ARG A 107 -10.67 4.70 -20.54
C ARG A 107 -10.74 4.11 -21.94
N LYS A 108 -11.87 4.29 -22.61
CA LYS A 108 -12.01 4.00 -24.04
C LYS A 108 -11.55 5.22 -24.82
N ILE A 109 -10.51 5.09 -25.63
CA ILE A 109 -10.05 6.14 -26.54
C ILE A 109 -10.50 5.73 -27.94
N PRO A 110 -11.39 6.49 -28.60
CA PRO A 110 -11.79 6.20 -29.97
C PRO A 110 -10.59 6.36 -30.90
N LEU A 111 -10.45 5.44 -31.86
CA LEU A 111 -9.48 5.51 -32.94
C LEU A 111 -10.18 6.05 -34.19
N ASP A 112 -9.85 7.28 -34.58
CA ASP A 112 -10.36 7.87 -35.82
C ASP A 112 -9.49 7.43 -37.00
N TYR A 113 -9.84 6.27 -37.59
CA TYR A 113 -9.15 5.70 -38.76
C TYR A 113 -10.11 5.36 -39.92
N GLY A 114 -11.33 5.90 -39.90
CA GLY A 114 -12.29 5.75 -41.00
C GLY A 114 -12.87 4.35 -41.22
N ILE A 115 -12.66 3.40 -40.30
CA ILE A 115 -13.20 2.03 -40.37
C ILE A 115 -13.89 1.69 -39.03
N GLY A 116 -15.20 1.97 -38.95
CA GLY A 116 -16.08 1.56 -37.85
C GLY A 116 -15.78 2.15 -36.46
N ASP A 117 -16.62 1.81 -35.47
CA ASP A 117 -16.45 2.20 -34.06
C ASP A 117 -15.27 1.46 -33.40
N SER A 118 -14.05 1.87 -33.77
CA SER A 118 -12.82 1.32 -33.22
C SER A 118 -12.39 2.11 -31.97
N TYR A 119 -12.03 1.40 -30.89
CA TYR A 119 -11.50 2.02 -29.67
C TYR A 119 -10.40 1.19 -29.04
N ILE A 120 -9.45 1.85 -28.38
CA ILE A 120 -8.49 1.20 -27.48
C ILE A 120 -8.94 1.36 -26.03
N ILE A 121 -8.72 0.34 -25.23
CA ILE A 121 -8.94 0.38 -23.78
C ILE A 121 -7.60 0.67 -23.12
N VAL A 122 -7.46 1.86 -22.54
CA VAL A 122 -6.29 2.23 -21.75
C VAL A 122 -6.64 2.08 -20.27
N LYS A 123 -5.94 1.19 -19.57
CA LYS A 123 -6.06 1.07 -18.11
C LYS A 123 -5.06 2.01 -17.45
N ASN A 124 -5.49 2.73 -16.42
CA ASN A 124 -4.56 3.45 -15.56
C ASN A 124 -3.60 2.45 -14.89
N GLN A 125 -2.32 2.80 -14.88
CA GLN A 125 -1.30 1.98 -14.25
C GLN A 125 -1.21 2.26 -12.75
N ARG A 126 -0.82 1.23 -11.99
CA ARG A 126 -0.54 1.32 -10.56
C ARG A 126 0.62 2.29 -10.32
N PRO A 127 0.51 3.26 -9.39
CA PRO A 127 1.66 4.07 -8.97
C PRO A 127 2.73 3.17 -8.33
N ILE A 128 3.95 3.21 -8.86
CA ILE A 128 5.10 2.44 -8.34
C ILE A 128 6.00 3.27 -7.42
N ILE A 129 5.94 4.60 -7.55
CA ILE A 129 6.68 5.54 -6.71
C ILE A 129 5.98 5.60 -5.34
N PRO A 130 6.69 5.34 -4.22
CA PRO A 130 6.07 5.31 -2.90
C PRO A 130 5.31 6.60 -2.54
N GLY A 131 5.89 7.77 -2.81
CA GLY A 131 5.23 9.06 -2.55
C GLY A 131 3.89 9.21 -3.31
N ASP A 132 3.89 8.94 -4.62
CA ASP A 132 2.68 9.03 -5.45
C ASP A 132 1.62 8.01 -5.03
N SER A 133 2.05 6.79 -4.71
CA SER A 133 1.16 5.75 -4.21
C SER A 133 0.53 6.13 -2.86
N PHE A 134 1.30 6.73 -1.96
CA PHE A 134 0.79 7.21 -0.67
C PHE A 134 -0.26 8.31 -0.84
N GLN A 135 0.00 9.29 -1.70
CA GLN A 135 -0.98 10.35 -2.02
C GLN A 135 -2.24 9.78 -2.69
N SER A 136 -2.07 8.80 -3.57
CA SER A 136 -3.19 8.10 -4.20
C SER A 136 -4.03 7.34 -3.15
N ILE A 137 -3.39 6.62 -2.22
CA ILE A 137 -4.07 5.95 -1.11
C ILE A 137 -4.89 6.94 -0.26
N ILE A 138 -4.33 8.10 0.09
CA ILE A 138 -5.05 9.16 0.81
C ILE A 138 -6.30 9.60 0.03
N ARG A 139 -6.13 9.87 -1.27
CA ARG A 139 -7.23 10.32 -2.14
C ARG A 139 -8.39 9.31 -2.22
N PHE A 140 -8.09 8.01 -2.20
CA PHE A 140 -9.10 6.96 -2.36
C PHE A 140 -9.67 6.40 -1.05
N ASN A 141 -9.11 6.81 0.11
CA ASN A 141 -9.60 6.43 1.44
C ASN A 141 -9.85 7.66 2.31
N PRO A 142 -10.77 8.57 1.92
CA PRO A 142 -10.90 9.90 2.53
C PRO A 142 -11.36 9.92 4.00
N SER A 143 -11.83 8.78 4.53
CA SER A 143 -12.18 8.63 5.95
C SER A 143 -10.96 8.47 6.86
N GLY A 144 -9.76 8.37 6.29
CA GLY A 144 -8.53 8.20 7.05
C GLY A 144 -8.02 9.49 7.69
N ILE A 145 -7.09 9.34 8.63
CA ILE A 145 -6.49 10.44 9.40
C ILE A 145 -5.02 10.57 9.04
N TYR A 146 -4.64 11.76 8.59
CA TYR A 146 -3.26 12.10 8.26
C TYR A 146 -2.45 12.45 9.52
N MET A 147 -1.23 11.92 9.60
CA MET A 147 -0.28 12.19 10.67
C MET A 147 1.08 12.55 10.08
N GLN A 148 1.65 13.65 10.55
CA GLN A 148 3.00 14.06 10.19
C GLN A 148 3.85 14.15 11.44
N ARG A 149 5.10 13.70 11.35
CA ARG A 149 6.05 13.83 12.46
C ARG A 149 6.36 15.31 12.69
N MET A 150 6.17 15.79 13.91
CA MET A 150 6.64 17.11 14.31
C MET A 150 8.18 17.14 14.25
N LYS A 151 8.75 18.05 13.45
CA LYS A 151 10.18 18.34 13.50
C LYS A 151 10.48 18.93 14.88
N LYS A 152 11.31 18.27 15.70
CA LYS A 152 11.85 18.90 16.91
C LYS A 152 12.62 20.15 16.47
N ARG A 153 12.20 21.30 16.98
CA ARG A 153 12.99 22.54 16.95
C ARG A 153 14.26 22.37 17.76
#